data_AF-A0A2N6NEJ9-F1
#
_entry.id   AF-A0A2N6NEJ9-F1
#
_cell.length_a   1.000
_cell.length_b   1.000
_cell.length_c   1.000
_cell.angle_alpha   90.00
_cell.angle_beta   90.00
_cell.angle_gamma   90.00
#
_symmetry.space_group_name_H-M   'P 1'
#
loop_
_entity.id
_entity.type
_entity.pdbx_description
1 polymer ?
#
loop_
_entity_poly.entity_id
_entity_poly.type
_entity_poly.pdbx_seq_one_letter_code
_entity_poly.pdbx_strand_id
1 'polypeptide(L)'
;MTRISAGSRLEQLPQHLLVSICEYLAEYQPITNLSLCAFALASQMCRNATDPQRFRRMNIFIRGPQKLQRDMQRWRQTIQTGRRTRFLRVIKIAGETISAEEEKQ
;
A
#
# COMPACT_ATOMS: atom_id res chain seq x y z
N MET A 1 5.70 -38.05 -17.70
CA MET A 1 6.79 -37.23 -17.12
C MET A 1 6.30 -35.81 -16.96
N THR A 2 5.81 -35.47 -15.78
CA THR A 2 5.30 -34.12 -15.47
C THR A 2 6.51 -33.23 -15.21
N ARG A 3 6.79 -32.26 -16.09
CA ARG A 3 7.81 -31.23 -15.86
C ARG A 3 7.34 -30.37 -14.68
N ILE A 4 7.83 -30.64 -13.49
CA ILE A 4 7.77 -29.68 -12.38
C ILE A 4 8.71 -28.56 -12.80
N SER A 5 8.16 -27.46 -13.32
CA SER A 5 8.91 -26.23 -13.46
C SER A 5 9.40 -25.87 -12.06
N ALA A 6 10.70 -26.00 -11.80
CA ALA A 6 11.28 -25.71 -10.50
C ALA A 6 11.28 -24.19 -10.31
N GLY A 7 10.13 -23.65 -9.91
CA GLY A 7 10.06 -22.31 -9.35
C GLY A 7 11.09 -22.20 -8.23
N SER A 8 11.66 -21.00 -8.07
CA SER A 8 12.61 -20.72 -6.99
C SER A 8 12.07 -21.23 -5.65
N ARG A 9 12.92 -21.61 -4.68
CA ARG A 9 12.46 -22.08 -3.35
C ARG A 9 11.44 -21.12 -2.70
N LEU A 10 11.52 -19.83 -3.07
CA LEU A 10 10.59 -18.79 -2.68
C LEU A 10 9.20 -18.95 -3.30
N GLU A 11 9.09 -19.30 -4.59
CA GLU A 11 7.82 -19.54 -5.28
C GLU A 11 7.10 -20.81 -4.82
N GLN A 12 7.81 -21.72 -4.16
CA GLN A 12 7.21 -22.91 -3.55
C GLN A 12 6.53 -22.60 -2.22
N LEU A 13 6.74 -21.41 -1.66
CA LEU A 13 6.08 -21.00 -0.43
C LEU A 13 4.59 -20.76 -0.68
N PRO A 14 3.72 -21.17 0.26
CA PRO A 14 2.33 -20.74 0.28
C PRO A 14 2.20 -19.22 0.17
N GLN A 15 1.17 -18.77 -0.55
CA GLN A 15 0.94 -17.34 -0.80
C GLN A 15 0.87 -16.51 0.49
N HIS A 16 0.31 -17.04 1.58
CA HIS A 16 0.23 -16.33 2.85
C HIS A 16 1.61 -16.04 3.46
N LEU A 17 2.59 -16.94 3.29
CA LEU A 17 3.96 -16.70 3.76
C LEU A 17 4.66 -15.61 2.93
N LEU A 18 4.42 -15.58 1.61
CA LEU A 18 4.92 -14.49 0.77
C LEU A 18 4.34 -13.14 1.21
N VAL A 19 3.07 -13.09 1.58
CA VAL A 19 2.44 -11.90 2.14
C VAL A 19 3.05 -11.52 3.49
N SER A 20 3.29 -12.48 4.39
CA SER A 20 3.95 -12.22 5.68
C SER A 20 5.37 -11.68 5.51
N ILE A 21 6.14 -12.19 4.54
CA ILE A 21 7.45 -11.62 4.18
C ILE A 21 7.28 -10.17 3.72
N CYS A 22 6.29 -9.89 2.87
CA CYS A 22 6.00 -8.52 2.45
C CYS A 22 5.65 -7.61 3.64
N GLU A 23 4.90 -8.11 4.62
CA GLU A 23 4.57 -7.35 5.85
C GLU A 23 5.83 -6.99 6.65
N TYR A 24 6.74 -7.95 6.82
CA TYR A 24 8.02 -7.73 7.49
C TYR A 24 8.89 -6.70 6.75
N LEU A 25 9.01 -6.84 5.42
CA LEU A 25 9.78 -5.89 4.59
C LEU A 25 9.19 -4.46 4.63
N ALA A 26 7.86 -4.35 4.69
CA ALA A 26 7.15 -3.07 4.81
C ALA A 26 7.40 -2.37 6.16
N GLU A 27 7.63 -3.16 7.21
CA GLU A 27 7.91 -2.66 8.56
C GLU A 27 9.38 -2.32 8.75
N TYR A 28 10.28 -3.07 8.11
CA TYR A 28 11.72 -2.81 8.16
C TYR A 28 12.11 -1.48 7.48
N GLN A 29 11.48 -1.15 6.35
CA GLN A 29 11.75 0.10 5.60
C GLN A 29 10.45 0.82 5.21
N PRO A 30 9.74 1.44 6.17
CA PRO A 30 8.39 1.96 5.96
C PRO A 30 8.33 3.20 5.05
N ILE A 31 9.45 3.89 4.85
CA ILE A 31 9.54 5.12 4.06
C ILE A 31 9.91 4.84 2.60
N THR A 32 10.95 4.03 2.38
CA THR A 32 11.55 3.87 1.05
C THR A 32 10.98 2.68 0.27
N ASN A 33 10.39 1.69 0.94
CA ASN A 33 9.87 0.45 0.33
C ASN A 33 10.87 -0.29 -0.58
N LEU A 34 12.18 -0.03 -0.45
CA LEU A 34 13.19 -0.58 -1.37
C LEU A 34 13.24 -2.10 -1.34
N SER A 35 13.22 -2.70 -0.14
CA SER A 35 13.20 -4.15 -0.01
C SER A 35 11.94 -4.78 -0.60
N LEU A 36 10.77 -4.14 -0.46
CA LEU A 36 9.52 -4.60 -1.08
C LEU A 36 9.60 -4.54 -2.61
N CYS A 37 10.17 -3.47 -3.16
CA CYS A 37 10.38 -3.34 -4.60
C CYS A 37 11.35 -4.42 -5.12
N ALA A 38 12.47 -4.65 -4.43
CA ALA A 38 13.41 -5.71 -4.77
C ALA A 38 12.75 -7.10 -4.72
N PHE A 39 11.94 -7.36 -3.68
CA PHE A 39 11.18 -8.61 -3.56
C PHE A 39 10.17 -8.78 -4.71
N ALA A 40 9.45 -7.72 -5.09
CA ALA A 40 8.51 -7.75 -6.20
C ALA A 40 9.17 -8.08 -7.56
N LEU A 41 10.47 -7.79 -7.71
CA LEU A 41 11.23 -8.08 -8.93
C LEU A 41 11.73 -9.53 -8.98
N ALA A 42 11.71 -10.27 -7.87
CA ALA A 42 12.22 -11.63 -7.83
C ALA A 42 11.39 -12.60 -8.68
N SER A 43 10.06 -12.43 -8.70
CA SER A 43 9.16 -13.22 -9.56
C SER A 43 7.76 -12.61 -9.65
N GLN A 44 6.95 -13.10 -10.59
CA GLN A 44 5.55 -12.67 -10.73
C GLN A 44 4.71 -13.00 -9.48
N MET A 45 4.99 -14.13 -8.82
CA MET A 45 4.32 -14.49 -7.56
C MET A 45 4.67 -13.51 -6.44
N CYS A 46 5.95 -13.16 -6.30
CA CYS A 46 6.38 -12.17 -5.32
C CYS A 46 5.76 -10.80 -5.61
N ARG A 47 5.70 -10.41 -6.89
CA ARG A 47 5.00 -9.19 -7.32
C ARG A 47 3.54 -9.18 -6.88
N ASN A 48 2.81 -10.26 -7.12
CA ASN A 48 1.41 -10.38 -6.71
C ASN A 48 1.24 -10.34 -5.18
N ALA A 49 2.17 -10.95 -4.44
CA ALA A 49 2.17 -10.94 -2.98
C ALA A 49 2.43 -9.55 -2.36
N THR A 50 3.05 -8.63 -3.09
CA THR A 50 3.25 -7.23 -2.62
C THR A 50 2.01 -6.34 -2.77
N ASP A 51 1.02 -6.73 -3.57
CA ASP A 51 -0.17 -5.91 -3.85
C ASP A 51 -0.93 -5.49 -2.56
N PRO A 52 -1.13 -6.36 -1.56
CA PRO A 52 -1.69 -5.97 -0.27
C PRO A 52 -0.94 -4.82 0.43
N GLN A 53 0.40 -4.78 0.32
CA GLN A 53 1.20 -3.76 1.01
C GLN A 53 1.01 -2.37 0.40
N ARG A 54 0.72 -2.28 -0.90
CA ARG A 54 0.43 -1.01 -1.58
C ARG A 54 -0.79 -0.29 -1.01
N PHE A 55 -1.76 -1.05 -0.51
CA PHE A 55 -3.00 -0.53 0.06
C PHE A 55 -2.99 -0.54 1.59
N ARG A 56 -1.88 -0.94 2.24
CA ARG A 56 -1.78 -1.05 3.70
C ARG A 56 -1.93 0.29 4.42
N ARG A 57 -1.35 1.35 3.86
CA ARG A 57 -1.36 2.69 4.44
C ARG A 57 -2.01 3.68 3.48
N MET A 58 -2.98 4.44 3.98
CA MET A 58 -3.61 5.55 3.26
C MET A 58 -3.31 6.86 3.99
N ASN A 59 -2.73 7.82 3.28
CA ASN A 59 -2.47 9.16 3.80
C ASN A 59 -3.48 10.12 3.18
N ILE A 60 -4.24 10.83 4.02
CA ILE A 60 -5.20 11.86 3.64
C ILE A 60 -4.63 13.19 4.14
N PHE A 61 -4.42 14.14 3.23
CA PHE A 61 -3.89 15.46 3.56
C PHE A 61 -4.89 16.56 3.20
N ILE A 62 -5.50 17.16 4.22
CA ILE A 62 -6.57 18.14 4.12
C ILE A 62 -5.95 19.53 3.91
N ARG A 63 -6.03 20.04 2.68
CA ARG A 63 -5.73 21.45 2.33
C ARG A 63 -6.97 22.30 2.07
N GLY A 64 -8.14 21.78 2.45
CA GLY A 64 -9.42 22.40 2.17
C GLY A 64 -10.46 21.43 1.58
N PRO A 65 -11.73 21.84 1.57
CA PRO A 65 -12.88 20.97 1.32
C PRO A 65 -12.86 20.36 -0.10
N GLN A 66 -12.49 21.12 -1.12
CA GLN A 66 -12.47 20.64 -2.51
C GLN A 66 -11.41 19.57 -2.77
N LYS A 67 -10.22 19.70 -2.15
CA LYS A 67 -9.18 18.68 -2.25
C LYS A 67 -9.61 17.41 -1.52
N LEU A 68 -10.14 17.55 -0.31
CA LEU A 68 -10.66 16.43 0.46
C LEU A 68 -11.74 15.66 -0.30
N GLN A 69 -12.69 16.35 -0.93
CA GLN A 69 -13.75 15.71 -1.71
C GLN A 69 -13.20 14.93 -2.91
N ARG A 70 -12.24 15.51 -3.66
CA ARG A 70 -11.57 14.82 -4.77
C ARG A 70 -10.78 13.61 -4.31
N ASP A 71 -10.01 13.75 -3.23
CA ASP A 71 -9.22 12.66 -2.67
C ASP A 71 -10.15 11.53 -2.19
N MET A 72 -11.25 11.85 -1.50
CA MET A 72 -12.27 10.87 -1.07
C MET A 72 -12.89 10.12 -2.24
N GLN A 73 -13.25 10.80 -3.33
CA GLN A 73 -13.78 10.13 -4.53
C GLN A 73 -12.75 9.19 -5.16
N ARG A 74 -11.49 9.65 -5.28
CA ARG A 74 -10.38 8.84 -5.82
C ARG A 74 -10.11 7.60 -4.97
N TRP A 75 -10.10 7.75 -3.65
CA TRP A 75 -9.91 6.63 -2.72
C TRP A 75 -11.08 5.65 -2.80
N ARG A 76 -12.32 6.15 -2.85
CA ARG A 76 -13.51 5.31 -3.00
C ARG A 76 -13.44 4.45 -4.25
N GLN A 77 -13.06 5.02 -5.40
CA GLN A 77 -12.84 4.26 -6.63
C GLN A 77 -11.70 3.24 -6.48
N THR A 78 -10.55 3.67 -5.94
CA THR A 78 -9.33 2.84 -5.84
C THR A 78 -9.53 1.62 -4.93
N ILE A 79 -10.26 1.82 -3.82
CA ILE A 79 -10.46 0.82 -2.77
C ILE A 79 -11.64 -0.11 -3.08
N GLN A 80 -12.73 0.41 -3.67
CA GLN A 80 -13.88 -0.41 -4.08
C GLN A 80 -13.53 -1.35 -5.23
N THR A 81 -12.61 -0.94 -6.12
CA THR A 81 -12.10 -1.79 -7.19
C THR A 81 -11.32 -2.97 -6.59
N GLY A 82 -11.85 -4.19 -6.74
CA GLY A 82 -11.16 -5.43 -6.37
C GLY A 82 -11.18 -5.81 -4.88
N ARG A 83 -12.11 -5.26 -4.08
CA ARG A 83 -12.24 -5.55 -2.63
C ARG A 83 -10.94 -5.29 -1.84
N ARG A 84 -10.23 -4.22 -2.19
CA ARG A 84 -8.92 -3.86 -1.60
C ARG A 84 -9.04 -3.25 -0.20
N THR A 85 -10.25 -2.92 0.25
CA THR A 85 -10.56 -2.49 1.64
C THR A 85 -9.89 -3.37 2.70
N ARG A 86 -9.89 -4.70 2.48
CA ARG A 86 -9.33 -5.67 3.43
C ARG A 86 -7.83 -5.53 3.68
N PHE A 87 -7.11 -4.84 2.79
CA PHE A 87 -5.68 -4.63 2.91
C PHE A 87 -5.33 -3.36 3.67
N LEU A 88 -6.27 -2.42 3.81
CA LEU A 88 -6.07 -1.16 4.52
C LEU A 88 -5.98 -1.41 6.03
N ARG A 89 -4.83 -1.07 6.62
CA ARG A 89 -4.59 -1.23 8.07
C ARG A 89 -4.39 0.09 8.80
N VAL A 90 -3.88 1.12 8.11
CA VAL A 90 -3.56 2.42 8.72
C VAL A 90 -4.10 3.53 7.85
N ILE A 91 -4.83 4.46 8.46
CA ILE A 91 -5.26 5.71 7.85
C ILE A 91 -4.61 6.85 8.63
N LYS A 92 -3.75 7.62 7.96
CA LYS A 92 -3.17 8.84 8.53
C LYS A 92 -3.90 10.03 7.94
N ILE A 93 -4.48 10.86 8.81
CA ILE A 93 -5.12 12.11 8.44
C ILE A 93 -4.25 13.24 8.96
N ALA A 94 -3.87 14.16 8.08
CA ALA A 94 -3.16 15.39 8.41
C ALA A 94 -3.90 16.58 7.76
N GLY A 95 -3.81 17.76 8.36
CA GLY A 95 -4.39 18.98 7.83
C GLY A 95 -3.53 20.19 8.18
N GLU A 96 -3.67 21.25 7.40
CA GLU A 96 -3.11 22.55 7.73
C GLU A 96 -4.11 23.30 8.63
N THR A 97 -3.67 23.73 9.82
CA THR A 97 -4.44 24.67 10.65
C THR A 97 -4.21 26.07 10.10
N ILE A 98 -5.25 26.74 9.66
CA ILE A 98 -5.18 28.16 9.32
C ILE A 98 -4.98 28.90 10.64
N SER A 99 -3.79 29.46 10.87
CA SER A 99 -3.57 30.33 12.02
C SER A 99 -4.47 31.55 11.88
N ALA A 100 -5.21 31.88 12.93
CA ALA A 100 -6.22 32.93 12.96
C ALA A 100 -5.66 34.38 12.92
N GLU A 101 -4.49 34.58 12.30
CA GLU A 101 -3.77 35.87 12.32
C GLU A 101 -3.93 36.68 11.02
N GLU A 102 -4.61 36.16 10.00
CA GLU A 102 -4.78 36.84 8.69
C GLU A 102 -6.22 37.32 8.40
N GLU A 103 -7.08 37.49 9.42
CA GLU A 103 -8.43 38.09 9.25
C GLU A 103 -8.48 39.61 9.51
N LYS A 104 -7.33 40.29 9.63
CA LYS A 104 -7.29 41.76 9.70
C LYS A 104 -6.17 42.34 8.84
N GLN A 105 -6.44 42.53 7.56
CA GLN A 105 -5.85 43.62 6.78
C GLN A 105 -6.82 44.07 5.68
#